data_AF-A0A8T7DQ67-F1
#
_entry.id   AF-A0A8T7DQ67-F1
#
_cell.length_a   1.000
_cell.length_b   1.000
_cell.length_c   1.000
_cell.angle_alpha   90.00
_cell.angle_beta   90.00
_cell.angle_gamma   90.00
#
_symmetry.space_group_name_H-M   'P 1'
#
loop_
_entity.id
_entity.type
_entity.pdbx_description
1 polymer ?
#
loop_
_entity_poly.entity_id
_entity_poly.type
_entity_poly.pdbx_seq_one_letter_code
_entity_poly.pdbx_strand_id
1 'polypeptide(L)'
;MLTKRQFELYNSFYESTHNNEYLDQRTEILVGLSAAMAMNCAPCTRYYLEQAQNAKISKGELSEVLAKVMAVAAGQKRLQMQQVIDSYEIDPDLYA
;
A
#
# COMPACT_ATOMS: atom_id res chain seq x y z
N MET A 1 -11.64 -19.49 5.04
CA MET A 1 -11.17 -20.66 4.27
C MET A 1 -11.89 -20.66 2.93
N LEU A 2 -11.15 -20.67 1.83
CA LEU A 2 -11.71 -20.73 0.46
C LEU A 2 -11.96 -22.19 0.06
N THR A 3 -12.88 -22.43 -0.87
CA THR A 3 -13.00 -23.75 -1.50
C THR A 3 -11.73 -24.07 -2.30
N LYS A 4 -11.46 -25.36 -2.57
CA LYS A 4 -10.28 -25.78 -3.33
C LYS A 4 -10.11 -25.01 -4.65
N ARG A 5 -11.17 -24.93 -5.46
CA ARG A 5 -11.18 -24.19 -6.73
C ARG A 5 -10.85 -22.71 -6.54
N GLN A 6 -11.46 -22.06 -5.54
CA GLN A 6 -11.23 -20.63 -5.29
C GLN A 6 -9.82 -20.37 -4.76
N PHE A 7 -9.27 -21.25 -3.92
CA PHE A 7 -7.92 -21.16 -3.40
C PHE A 7 -6.87 -21.31 -4.50
N GLU A 8 -7.04 -22.28 -5.40
CA GLU A 8 -6.15 -22.49 -6.55
C GLU A 8 -6.14 -21.28 -7.50
N LEU A 9 -7.32 -20.73 -7.83
CA LEU A 9 -7.43 -19.54 -8.67
C LEU A 9 -6.81 -18.30 -7.99
N TYR A 10 -7.06 -18.12 -6.70
CA TYR A 10 -6.47 -17.02 -5.94
C TYR A 10 -4.95 -17.10 -5.90
N ASN A 11 -4.38 -18.28 -5.59
CA ASN A 11 -2.93 -18.45 -5.53
C ASN A 11 -2.28 -18.27 -6.91
N SER A 12 -2.89 -18.80 -7.97
CA SER A 12 -2.38 -18.60 -9.33
C SER A 12 -2.35 -17.13 -9.73
N PHE A 13 -3.39 -16.37 -9.38
CA PHE A 13 -3.39 -14.92 -9.57
C PHE A 13 -2.33 -14.23 -8.69
N TYR A 14 -2.25 -14.56 -7.40
CA TYR A 14 -1.26 -13.98 -6.49
C TYR A 14 0.18 -14.25 -6.95
N GLU A 15 0.49 -15.46 -7.39
CA GLU A 15 1.82 -15.80 -7.92
C GLU A 15 2.11 -15.05 -9.22
N SER A 16 1.11 -14.86 -10.10
CA SER A 16 1.32 -14.13 -11.34
C SER A 16 1.66 -12.66 -11.12
N THR A 17 1.23 -12.03 -10.02
CA THR A 17 1.60 -10.63 -9.70
C THR A 17 3.08 -10.45 -9.34
N HIS A 18 3.81 -11.54 -9.03
CA HIS A 18 5.24 -11.49 -8.74
C HIS A 18 6.09 -11.71 -10.02
N ASN A 19 5.50 -12.30 -11.07
CA ASN A 19 6.14 -12.57 -12.36
C ASN A 19 5.77 -11.50 -13.38
N ASN A 20 6.41 -10.34 -13.27
CA ASN A 20 6.02 -9.14 -14.02
C ASN A 20 6.54 -9.11 -15.46
N GLU A 21 5.71 -8.62 -16.38
CA GLU A 21 6.08 -8.35 -17.78
C GLU A 21 6.69 -6.95 -17.96
N TYR A 22 6.21 -5.97 -17.20
CA TYR A 22 6.53 -4.54 -17.40
C TYR A 22 7.30 -3.89 -16.25
N LEU A 23 7.26 -4.49 -15.06
CA LEU A 23 8.00 -4.00 -13.88
C LEU A 23 9.21 -4.89 -13.65
N ASP A 24 10.35 -4.27 -13.38
CA ASP A 24 11.47 -5.03 -12.86
C ASP A 24 11.20 -5.48 -11.41
N GLN A 25 11.96 -6.47 -10.96
CA GLN A 25 11.79 -7.06 -9.63
C GLN A 25 11.93 -6.01 -8.51
N ARG A 26 12.84 -5.05 -8.67
CA ARG A 26 13.07 -4.01 -7.66
C ARG A 26 11.85 -3.12 -7.52
N THR A 27 11.26 -2.71 -8.64
CA THR A 27 10.07 -1.87 -8.69
C THR A 27 8.86 -2.61 -8.14
N GLU A 28 8.67 -3.88 -8.49
CA GLU A 28 7.58 -4.69 -7.91
C GLU A 28 7.67 -4.74 -6.38
N ILE A 29 8.84 -5.01 -5.82
CA ILE A 29 9.02 -5.09 -4.36
C ILE A 29 8.67 -3.76 -3.68
N LEU A 30 9.10 -2.61 -4.25
CA LEU A 30 8.79 -1.29 -3.70
C LEU A 30 7.30 -0.96 -3.79
N VAL A 31 6.65 -1.31 -4.91
CA VAL A 31 5.21 -1.15 -5.11
C VAL A 31 4.42 -2.05 -4.16
N GLY A 32 4.83 -3.31 -4.02
CA GLY A 32 4.23 -4.29 -3.11
C GLY A 32 4.36 -3.87 -1.64
N LEU A 33 5.53 -3.35 -1.24
CA LEU A 33 5.72 -2.77 0.09
C LEU A 33 4.79 -1.59 0.35
N SER A 34 4.67 -0.67 -0.63
CA SER A 34 3.76 0.47 -0.57
C SER A 34 2.30 0.01 -0.39
N ALA A 35 1.85 -0.96 -1.19
CA ALA A 35 0.51 -1.51 -1.13
C ALA A 35 0.24 -2.22 0.21
N ALA A 36 1.19 -3.00 0.72
CA ALA A 36 1.09 -3.68 2.00
C ALA A 36 0.90 -2.68 3.17
N MET A 37 1.66 -1.58 3.16
CA MET A 37 1.53 -0.52 4.17
C MET A 37 0.21 0.25 4.02
N ALA A 38 -0.19 0.59 2.80
CA ALA A 38 -1.46 1.29 2.54
C ALA A 38 -2.68 0.48 3.04
N MET A 39 -2.60 -0.85 2.97
CA MET A 39 -3.63 -1.77 3.47
C MET A 39 -3.47 -2.14 4.96
N ASN A 40 -2.49 -1.58 5.66
CA ASN A 40 -2.16 -1.90 7.06
C ASN A 40 -1.92 -3.41 7.31
N CYS A 41 -1.35 -4.14 6.33
CA CYS A 41 -1.09 -5.58 6.45
C CYS A 41 0.30 -5.86 7.04
N ALA A 42 0.40 -6.02 8.35
CA ALA A 42 1.67 -6.32 9.04
C ALA A 42 2.46 -7.53 8.46
N PRO A 43 1.87 -8.73 8.25
CA PRO A 43 2.61 -9.84 7.66
C PRO A 43 3.05 -9.58 6.21
N CYS A 44 2.24 -8.85 5.42
CA CYS A 44 2.61 -8.47 4.07
C CYS A 44 3.79 -7.48 4.07
N THR A 45 3.76 -6.48 4.95
CA THR A 45 4.85 -5.50 5.10
C THR A 45 6.15 -6.21 5.49
N ARG A 46 6.08 -7.17 6.42
CA ARG A 46 7.24 -7.99 6.78
C ARG A 46 7.78 -8.77 5.58
N TYR A 47 6.91 -9.45 4.83
CA TYR A 47 7.31 -10.20 3.64
C TYR A 47 8.07 -9.32 2.64
N TYR A 48 7.54 -8.14 2.31
CA TYR A 48 8.18 -7.24 1.36
C TYR A 48 9.48 -6.62 1.90
N LEU A 49 9.61 -6.41 3.21
CA LEU A 49 10.90 -6.01 3.81
C LEU A 49 11.96 -7.11 3.69
N GLU A 50 11.58 -8.38 3.88
CA GLU A 50 12.48 -9.52 3.67
C GLU A 50 12.87 -9.65 2.18
N GLN A 51 11.93 -9.46 1.24
CA GLN A 51 12.24 -9.42 -0.20
C GLN A 51 13.17 -8.25 -0.57
N ALA A 52 12.91 -7.06 -0.01
CA ALA A 52 13.74 -5.88 -0.23
C ALA A 52 15.19 -6.09 0.26
N GLN A 53 15.36 -6.77 1.40
CA GLN A 53 16.68 -7.14 1.91
C GLN A 53 17.42 -8.06 0.92
N ASN A 54 16.75 -9.10 0.41
CA ASN A 54 17.32 -10.04 -0.56
C ASN A 54 17.69 -9.35 -1.88
N ALA A 55 16.87 -8.40 -2.33
CA ALA A 55 17.10 -7.59 -3.53
C ALA A 55 18.10 -6.43 -3.34
N LYS A 56 18.72 -6.32 -2.15
CA LYS A 56 19.66 -5.24 -1.79
C LYS A 56 19.07 -3.85 -2.05
N ILE A 57 17.78 -3.67 -1.73
CA ILE A 57 17.13 -2.36 -1.73
C ILE A 57 17.70 -1.56 -0.57
N SER A 58 18.05 -0.30 -0.84
CA SER A 58 18.69 0.56 0.15
C SER A 58 17.69 1.06 1.18
N LYS A 59 18.19 1.44 2.37
CA LYS A 59 17.40 2.15 3.37
C LYS A 59 16.78 3.45 2.82
N GLY A 60 17.48 4.13 1.89
CA GLY A 60 17.00 5.35 1.25
C GLY A 60 15.70 5.11 0.48
N GLU A 61 15.68 4.10 -0.40
CA GLU A 61 14.48 3.74 -1.17
C GLU A 61 13.32 3.31 -0.27
N LEU A 62 13.59 2.52 0.78
CA LEU A 62 12.55 2.16 1.76
C LEU A 62 11.97 3.41 2.46
N SER A 63 12.82 4.38 2.77
CA SER A 63 12.40 5.64 3.40
C SER A 63 11.53 6.47 2.46
N GLU A 64 11.84 6.50 1.17
CA GLU A 64 11.04 7.19 0.14
C GLU A 64 9.68 6.52 -0.06
N VAL A 65 9.61 5.18 -0.04
CA VAL A 65 8.33 4.46 -0.08
C VAL A 65 7.48 4.80 1.14
N LEU A 66 8.05 4.76 2.35
CA LEU A 66 7.35 5.15 3.57
C LEU A 66 6.82 6.59 3.48
N ALA A 67 7.67 7.53 3.07
CA ALA A 67 7.29 8.93 2.91
C ALA A 67 6.13 9.10 1.91
N LYS A 68 6.15 8.36 0.79
CA LYS A 68 5.07 8.38 -0.20
C LYS A 68 3.76 7.85 0.39
N VAL A 69 3.79 6.72 1.10
CA VAL A 69 2.58 6.16 1.75
C VAL A 69 2.02 7.15 2.78
N MET A 70 2.87 7.74 3.61
CA MET A 70 2.46 8.75 4.58
C MET A 70 1.81 9.97 3.91
N ALA A 71 2.39 10.46 2.82
CA ALA A 71 1.87 11.61 2.08
C ALA A 71 0.47 11.33 1.50
N VAL A 72 0.26 10.15 0.90
CA VAL A 72 -1.05 9.75 0.35
C VAL A 72 -2.07 9.57 1.47
N ALA A 73 -1.70 8.90 2.57
CA ALA A 73 -2.59 8.71 3.72
C ALA A 73 -3.00 10.04 4.36
N ALA A 74 -2.05 10.97 4.56
CA ALA A 74 -2.35 12.30 5.08
C ALA A 74 -3.28 13.09 4.15
N GLY A 75 -3.00 13.06 2.83
CA GLY A 75 -3.86 13.68 1.82
C GLY A 75 -5.28 13.12 1.83
N GLN A 76 -5.43 11.79 1.95
CA GLN A 76 -6.72 11.13 2.07
C GLN A 76 -7.50 11.64 3.29
N LYS A 77 -6.87 11.78 4.46
CA LYS A 77 -7.54 12.30 5.68
C LYS A 77 -8.00 13.74 5.52
N ARG A 78 -7.17 14.58 4.91
CA ARG A 78 -7.54 15.97 4.58
C ARG A 78 -8.77 16.01 3.68
N LEU A 79 -8.80 15.21 2.62
CA LEU A 79 -9.93 15.17 1.68
C LEU A 79 -11.19 14.57 2.31
N GLN A 80 -11.06 13.54 3.15
CA GLN A 80 -12.18 12.95 3.88
C GLN A 80 -12.85 13.96 4.81
N MET A 81 -12.07 14.76 5.53
CA MET A 81 -12.61 15.83 6.37
C MET A 81 -13.32 16.90 5.54
N GLN A 82 -12.68 17.35 4.46
CA GLN A 82 -13.30 18.33 3.55
C GLN A 82 -14.64 17.84 3.01
N GLN A 83 -14.70 16.58 2.57
CA GLN A 83 -15.94 15.98 2.07
C GLN A 83 -17.05 16.00 3.13
N VAL A 84 -16.74 15.74 4.39
CA VAL A 84 -17.73 15.80 5.49
C VAL A 84 -18.17 17.25 5.73
N ILE A 85 -17.25 18.20 5.79
CA ILE A 85 -17.56 19.64 5.92
C ILE A 85 -18.55 20.07 4.83
N ASP A 86 -18.22 19.76 3.58
CA ASP A 86 -19.02 20.15 2.42
C ASP A 86 -20.39 19.45 2.41
N SER A 87 -20.43 18.15 2.68
CA SER A 87 -21.66 17.34 2.59
C SER A 87 -22.70 17.67 3.66
N TYR A 88 -22.25 18.20 4.80
CA TYR A 88 -23.11 18.54 5.94
C TYR A 88 -23.17 20.05 6.21
N GLU A 89 -22.66 20.88 5.28
CA GLU A 89 -22.66 22.35 5.38
C GLU A 89 -22.11 22.87 6.72
N ILE A 90 -21.08 22.19 7.25
CA ILE A 90 -20.44 22.56 8.51
C ILE A 90 -19.58 23.79 8.25
N ASP A 91 -19.69 24.83 9.07
CA ASP A 91 -18.79 25.98 9.04
C ASP A 91 -17.67 25.77 10.08
N PRO A 92 -16.42 25.47 9.66
CA PRO A 92 -15.31 25.26 10.58
C PRO A 92 -14.94 26.51 11.39
N ASP A 93 -15.27 27.71 10.90
CA ASP A 93 -14.92 28.98 11.57
C ASP A 93 -15.77 29.21 12.84
N LEU A 94 -16.80 28.39 13.07
CA LEU A 94 -17.59 28.38 14.30
C LEU A 94 -16.90 27.64 15.46
N TYR A 95 -15.82 26.90 15.20
CA TYR A 95 -15.03 26.21 16.23
C TYR A 95 -13.77 27.02 16.55
N ALA A 96 -13.69 27.54 17.78
CA ALA A 96 -12.54 28.28 18.31
C ALA A 96 -11.54 27.37 19.03
#